data_AF-A0A9D8PP51-F1
#
_entry.id   AF-A0A9D8PP51-F1
#
_cell.length_a   1.000
_cell.length_b   1.000
_cell.length_c   1.000
_cell.angle_alpha   90.00
_cell.angle_beta   90.00
_cell.angle_gamma   90.00
#
_symmetry.space_group_name_H-M   'P 1'
#
loop_
_entity.id
_entity.type
_entity.pdbx_description
1 polymer ?
#
loop_
_entity_poly.entity_id
_entity_poly.type
_entity_poly.pdbx_seq_one_letter_code
_entity_poly.pdbx_strand_id
1 'polypeptide(L)'
;MIKTERRYRSILKTVSWRIFATMTTITIVYLFTERIVLSLEIGMVEVVSKMILYYFHERVWNLVTLGKWNHPLSYIKIDKELNEKDKEIILNSLKELGYIE
;
A
#
# COMPACT_ATOMS: atom_id res chain seq x y z
N MET A 1 3.74 -10.60 -23.15
CA MET A 1 3.60 -9.12 -23.13
C MET A 1 3.10 -8.71 -21.75
N ILE A 2 3.98 -8.23 -20.86
CA ILE A 2 3.58 -7.82 -19.50
C ILE A 2 2.80 -6.51 -19.65
N LYS A 3 1.47 -6.56 -19.50
CA LYS A 3 0.63 -5.35 -19.52
C LYS A 3 0.79 -4.64 -18.18
N THR A 4 1.61 -3.60 -18.14
CA THR A 4 1.73 -2.71 -16.98
C THR A 4 0.40 -2.00 -16.75
N GLU A 5 -0.22 -2.18 -15.58
CA GLU A 5 -1.49 -1.50 -15.28
C GLU A 5 -1.28 0.01 -15.14
N ARG A 6 -2.14 0.78 -15.84
CA ARG A 6 -2.20 2.23 -15.65
C ARG A 6 -2.82 2.55 -14.29
N ARG A 7 -2.25 3.53 -13.58
CA ARG A 7 -2.68 3.97 -12.22
C ARG A 7 -4.19 4.18 -12.10
N TYR A 8 -4.84 4.72 -13.13
CA TYR A 8 -6.29 4.88 -13.22
C TYR A 8 -7.08 3.57 -13.04
N ARG A 9 -6.61 2.46 -13.61
CA ARG A 9 -7.28 1.16 -13.51
C ARG A 9 -7.26 0.63 -12.07
N SER A 10 -6.17 0.86 -11.34
CA SER A 10 -6.04 0.45 -9.94
C SER A 10 -6.99 1.24 -9.03
N ILE A 11 -7.13 2.55 -9.28
CA ILE A 11 -8.09 3.39 -8.55
C ILE A 11 -9.52 2.92 -8.83
N LEU A 12 -9.89 2.71 -10.09
CA LEU A 12 -11.23 2.22 -10.45
C LEU A 12 -11.56 0.88 -9.81
N LYS A 13 -10.63 -0.08 -9.86
CA LYS A 13 -10.83 -1.40 -9.22
C LYS A 13 -11.07 -1.26 -7.72
N THR A 14 -10.31 -0.38 -7.06
CA THR A 14 -10.45 -0.12 -5.62
C THR A 14 -11.82 0.48 -5.31
N VAL A 15 -12.27 1.47 -6.08
CA VAL A 15 -13.59 2.10 -5.90
C VAL A 15 -14.70 1.09 -6.16
N SER A 16 -14.61 0.33 -7.26
CA SER A 16 -15.59 -0.72 -7.60
C SER A 16 -15.71 -1.76 -6.49
N TRP A 17 -14.58 -2.25 -5.96
CA TRP A 17 -14.56 -3.19 -4.85
C TRP A 17 -15.17 -2.61 -3.57
N ARG A 18 -14.88 -1.34 -3.27
CA ARG A 18 -15.44 -0.67 -2.07
C ARG A 18 -16.95 -0.51 -2.15
N ILE A 19 -17.50 -0.13 -3.30
CA ILE A 19 -18.95 -0.04 -3.49
C ILE A 19 -19.61 -1.40 -3.25
N PHE A 20 -19.03 -2.47 -3.81
CA PHE A 20 -19.57 -3.81 -3.66
C PHE A 20 -19.52 -4.31 -2.21
N ALA A 21 -18.43 -4.03 -1.49
CA ALA A 21 -18.27 -4.38 -0.09
C ALA A 21 -19.30 -3.66 0.80
N THR A 22 -19.45 -2.34 0.66
CA THR A 22 -20.44 -1.57 1.45
C THR A 22 -21.88 -2.01 1.13
N MET A 23 -22.18 -2.28 -0.15
CA MET A 23 -23.50 -2.78 -0.55
C MET A 23 -23.81 -4.15 0.08
N THR A 24 -22.80 -5.01 0.20
CA THR A 24 -22.94 -6.32 0.86
C THR A 24 -23.24 -6.14 2.35
N THR A 25 -22.51 -5.25 3.05
CA THR A 25 -22.78 -4.94 4.46
C THR A 25 -24.20 -4.41 4.68
N ILE A 26 -24.62 -3.42 3.89
CA ILE A 26 -25.98 -2.85 3.96
C ILE A 26 -27.02 -3.95 3.72
N THR A 27 -26.81 -4.81 2.72
CA THR A 27 -27.73 -5.90 2.40
C THR A 27 -27.83 -6.90 3.54
N ILE A 28 -26.71 -7.31 4.14
CA ILE A 28 -26.70 -8.23 5.28
C ILE A 28 -27.47 -7.62 6.44
N VAL A 29 -27.14 -6.39 6.85
CA VAL A 29 -27.83 -5.72 7.96
C VAL A 29 -29.34 -5.59 7.68
N TYR A 30 -29.70 -5.25 6.45
CA TYR A 30 -31.09 -5.12 6.05
C TYR A 30 -31.84 -6.46 6.14
N LEU A 31 -31.22 -7.55 5.70
CA LEU A 31 -31.83 -8.88 5.79
C LEU A 31 -32.12 -9.31 7.23
N PHE A 32 -31.28 -8.90 8.19
CA PHE A 32 -31.49 -9.25 9.61
C PHE A 32 -32.42 -8.28 10.35
N THR A 33 -32.42 -7.00 9.99
CA THR A 33 -33.13 -5.97 10.75
C THR A 33 -34.43 -5.53 10.08
N GLU A 34 -34.60 -5.77 8.78
CA GLU A 34 -35.68 -5.26 7.91
C GLU A 34 -35.81 -3.72 7.94
N ARG A 35 -34.77 -3.01 8.39
CA ARG A 35 -34.74 -1.54 8.55
C ARG A 35 -33.70 -0.92 7.65
N ILE A 36 -34.16 -0.21 6.62
CA ILE A 36 -33.27 0.36 5.61
C ILE A 36 -32.42 1.52 6.16
N VAL A 37 -33.01 2.36 7.03
CA VAL A 37 -32.31 3.51 7.64
C VAL A 37 -31.13 3.03 8.48
N LEU A 38 -31.36 2.05 9.36
CA LEU A 38 -30.30 1.46 10.19
C LEU A 38 -29.19 0.83 9.33
N SER A 39 -29.58 0.15 8.25
CA SER A 39 -28.62 -0.51 7.35
C SER A 39 -27.69 0.49 6.67
N LEU A 40 -28.23 1.64 6.25
CA LEU A 40 -27.44 2.73 5.67
C LEU A 40 -26.53 3.39 6.71
N GLU A 41 -27.02 3.63 7.92
CA GLU A 41 -26.21 4.17 9.02
C GLU A 41 -25.00 3.28 9.32
N ILE A 42 -25.21 1.97 9.44
CA ILE A 42 -24.13 1.01 9.66
C ILE A 42 -23.16 0.99 8.47
N GLY A 43 -23.67 1.02 7.23
CA GLY A 43 -22.83 1.10 6.03
C GLY A 43 -21.93 2.33 6.01
N MET A 44 -22.43 3.51 6.42
CA MET A 44 -21.62 4.74 6.50
C MET A 44 -20.56 4.64 7.59
N VAL A 45 -20.95 4.18 8.78
CA VAL A 45 -20.01 3.99 9.91
C VAL A 45 -18.93 2.97 9.55
N GLU A 46 -19.25 1.91 8.83
CA GLU A 46 -18.32 0.87 8.37
C GLU A 46 -17.21 1.44 7.49
N VAL A 47 -17.56 2.31 6.52
CA VAL A 47 -16.58 2.95 5.63
C VAL A 47 -15.61 3.84 6.42
N VAL A 48 -16.12 4.70 7.29
CA VAL A 48 -15.30 5.61 8.11
C VAL A 48 -14.43 4.81 9.08
N SER A 49 -15.01 3.82 9.76
CA SER A 49 -14.31 2.97 10.71
C SER A 49 -13.16 2.21 10.05
N LYS A 50 -13.38 1.65 8.85
CA LYS A 50 -12.31 0.99 8.08
C LYS A 50 -11.19 1.94 7.71
N MET A 51 -11.47 3.19 7.35
CA MET A 51 -10.41 4.16 7.04
C MET A 51 -9.55 4.47 8.28
N ILE A 52 -10.19 4.69 9.42
CA ILE A 52 -9.51 4.95 10.70
C ILE A 52 -8.68 3.72 11.11
N LEU A 53 -9.30 2.53 11.14
CA LEU A 53 -8.64 1.29 11.52
C LEU A 53 -7.48 0.95 10.59
N TYR A 54 -7.65 1.12 9.27
CA TYR A 54 -6.58 0.88 8.31
C TYR A 54 -5.39 1.82 8.52
N TYR A 55 -5.64 3.10 8.82
CA TYR A 55 -4.57 4.03 9.16
C TYR A 55 -3.79 3.55 10.39
N PHE A 56 -4.45 3.22 11.49
CA PHE A 56 -3.78 2.73 12.68
C PHE A 56 -3.07 1.39 12.43
N HIS A 57 -3.68 0.48 11.68
CA HIS A 57 -3.07 -0.78 11.26
C HIS A 57 -1.75 -0.53 10.52
N GLU A 58 -1.73 0.36 9.53
CA GLU A 58 -0.50 0.73 8.81
C GLU A 58 0.56 1.34 9.74
N ARG A 59 0.16 2.17 10.71
CA ARG A 59 1.10 2.74 11.69
C ARG A 59 1.73 1.69 12.58
N VAL A 60 0.92 0.76 13.11
CA VAL A 60 1.41 -0.37 13.91
C VAL A 60 2.26 -1.30 13.05
N TRP A 61 1.83 -1.60 11.83
CA TRP A 61 2.57 -2.46 10.91
C TRP A 61 3.93 -1.86 10.54
N ASN A 62 4.04 -0.54 10.40
CA ASN A 62 5.31 0.12 10.13
C ASN A 62 6.32 0.00 11.28
N LEU A 63 5.89 -0.25 12.52
CA LEU A 63 6.79 -0.52 13.64
C LEU A 63 7.39 -1.92 13.55
N VAL A 64 6.68 -2.86 12.92
CA VAL A 64 7.14 -4.22 12.69
C VAL A 64 8.19 -4.20 11.57
N THR A 65 9.39 -4.69 11.84
CA THR A 65 10.50 -4.78 10.87
C THR A 65 10.46 -6.03 9.99
N LEU A 66 9.47 -6.90 10.22
CA LEU A 66 9.33 -8.18 9.54
C LEU A 66 9.01 -7.97 8.05
N GLY A 67 9.88 -8.49 7.18
CA GLY A 67 9.74 -8.36 5.72
C GLY A 67 10.25 -7.06 5.10
N LYS A 68 10.86 -6.15 5.88
CA LYS A 68 11.54 -4.99 5.31
C LYS A 68 12.86 -5.43 4.66
N TRP A 69 12.96 -5.31 3.34
CA TRP A 69 14.19 -5.57 2.61
C TRP A 69 15.00 -4.28 2.54
N ASN A 70 16.13 -4.24 3.24
CA ASN A 70 17.07 -3.14 3.10
C ASN A 70 17.87 -3.38 1.82
N HIS A 71 17.84 -2.41 0.91
CA HIS A 71 18.67 -2.47 -0.28
C HIS A 71 20.15 -2.62 0.15
N PRO A 72 20.95 -3.48 -0.50
CA PRO A 72 22.35 -3.70 -0.10
C PRO A 72 23.17 -2.42 -0.10
N LEU A 73 22.85 -1.44 -0.95
CA LEU A 73 23.48 -0.11 -1.01
C LEU A 73 22.77 0.97 -0.17
N SER A 74 21.80 0.62 0.66
CA SER A 74 21.02 1.59 1.44
C SER A 74 21.84 2.36 2.48
N TYR A 75 23.03 1.86 2.83
CA TYR A 75 23.95 2.53 3.75
C TYR A 75 24.70 3.72 3.10
N ILE A 76 24.77 3.78 1.77
CA ILE A 76 25.47 4.86 1.05
C ILE A 76 24.58 6.10 1.09
N LYS A 77 25.00 7.12 1.84
CA LYS A 77 24.34 8.44 1.82
C LYS A 77 24.84 9.20 0.60
N ILE A 78 24.00 9.31 -0.41
CA ILE A 78 24.29 10.05 -1.64
C ILE A 78 23.77 11.48 -1.47
N ASP A 79 24.66 12.46 -1.57
CA ASP A 79 24.28 13.87 -1.66
C ASP A 79 23.61 14.15 -3.01
N LYS A 80 22.86 15.25 -3.11
CA LYS A 80 22.02 15.56 -4.29
C LYS A 80 22.82 15.64 -5.61
N GLU A 81 24.13 15.84 -5.54
CA GLU A 81 25.04 15.85 -6.67
C GLU A 81 26.02 14.67 -6.55
N LEU A 82 26.04 13.79 -7.55
CA LEU A 82 26.87 12.60 -7.58
C LEU A 82 28.33 13.00 -7.82
N ASN A 83 29.19 12.88 -6.80
CA ASN A 83 30.62 13.09 -6.98
C ASN A 83 31.27 11.86 -7.63
N GLU A 84 32.43 12.02 -8.27
CA GLU A 84 33.13 10.91 -8.92
C GLU A 84 33.56 9.82 -7.91
N LYS A 85 33.87 10.23 -6.68
CA LYS A 85 34.18 9.29 -5.58
C LYS A 85 33.00 8.40 -5.21
N ASP A 86 31.78 8.94 -5.21
CA ASP A 86 30.58 8.17 -4.86
C ASP A 86 30.26 7.16 -5.97
N LYS A 87 30.51 7.53 -7.23
CA LYS A 87 30.38 6.62 -8.39
C LYS A 87 31.34 5.45 -8.27
N GLU A 88 32.60 5.70 -7.93
CA GLU A 88 33.59 4.63 -7.72
C GLU A 88 33.17 3.67 -6.60
N ILE A 89 32.67 4.20 -5.47
CA ILE A 89 32.19 3.39 -4.35
C ILE A 89 31.00 2.52 -4.77
N ILE A 90 30.04 3.08 -5.51
CA ILE A 90 28.88 2.34 -6.04
C ILE A 90 29.34 1.26 -7.02
N LEU A 91 30.25 1.58 -7.95
CA LEU A 91 30.76 0.63 -8.94
C LEU A 91 31.50 -0.54 -8.28
N ASN A 92 32.36 -0.26 -7.31
CA ASN A 92 33.04 -1.31 -6.55
C ASN A 92 32.03 -2.18 -5.78
N SER A 93 31.04 -1.56 -5.13
CA SER A 93 30.00 -2.31 -4.42
C SER A 93 29.15 -3.16 -5.35
N LEU A 94 28.83 -2.67 -6.55
CA LEU A 94 28.08 -3.42 -7.57
C LEU A 94 28.91 -4.59 -8.14
N LYS A 95 30.22 -4.41 -8.28
CA LYS A 95 31.16 -5.46 -8.69
C LYS A 95 31.30 -6.54 -7.62
N GLU A 96 31.42 -6.17 -6.34
CA GLU A 96 31.43 -7.13 -5.22
C GLU A 96 30.12 -7.93 -5.12
N LEU A 97 28.99 -7.30 -5.43
CA LEU A 97 27.68 -7.94 -5.47
C LEU A 97 27.44 -8.77 -6.75
N GLY A 98 28.37 -8.75 -7.71
CA GLY A 98 28.29 -9.53 -8.95
C GLY A 98 27.28 -9.01 -9.98
N TYR A 99 26.87 -7.75 -9.87
CA TYR A 99 25.97 -7.13 -10.85
C TYR A 99 26.70 -6.66 -12.12
N ILE A 100 28.01 -6.42 -12.03
CA ILE A 100 28.87 -5.87 -13.09
C ILE A 100 30.23 -6.60 -13.04
N GLU A 101 30.82 -6.92 -14.20
CA GLU A 101 32.17 -7.51 -14.34
C GLU A 101 33.30 -6.46 -14.30
#